data_AF-A0A6N8GS13-F1
#
_entry.id   AF-A0A6N8GS13-F1
#
_cell.length_a   1.000
_cell.length_b   1.000
_cell.length_c   1.000
_cell.angle_alpha   90.00
_cell.angle_beta   90.00
_cell.angle_gamma   90.00
#
_symmetry.space_group_name_H-M   'P 1'
#
loop_
_entity.id
_entity.type
_entity.pdbx_description
1 polymer ?
#
loop_
_entity_poly.entity_id
_entity_poly.type
_entity_poly.pdbx_seq_one_letter_code
_entity_poly.pdbx_strand_id
1 'polypeptide(L)' 'MSPDAGTASPTGHARVDAVLERAAELDGLPVAEHPGRYEELHADLVAELNAEPGTVPAGLVPARQAGQEQNGPR' A
#
# COMPACT_ATOMS: atom_id res chain seq x y z
N MET A 1 23.45 9.26 -6.02
CA MET A 1 22.03 9.45 -5.67
C MET A 1 21.23 8.74 -6.74
N SER A 2 20.79 7.51 -6.47
CA SER A 2 19.90 6.81 -7.39
C SER A 2 18.50 7.40 -7.25
N PRO A 3 17.83 7.78 -8.35
CA PRO A 3 16.39 8.00 -8.31
C PRO A 3 15.77 6.60 -8.25
N ASP A 4 15.62 6.05 -7.04
CA ASP A 4 14.62 5.01 -6.83
C ASP A 4 13.26 5.72 -6.82
N ALA A 5 12.86 6.23 -7.99
CA ALA A 5 11.46 6.48 -8.28
C ALA A 5 10.84 5.09 -8.39
N GLY A 6 10.70 4.46 -7.22
CA GLY A 6 10.35 3.06 -7.08
C GLY A 6 8.99 2.87 -7.72
N THR A 7 8.96 2.24 -8.88
CA THR A 7 7.72 1.66 -9.39
C THR A 7 7.26 0.67 -8.32
N ALA A 8 6.31 1.09 -7.49
CA ALA A 8 5.78 0.26 -6.42
C ALA A 8 5.35 -1.07 -7.04
N SER A 9 5.81 -2.17 -6.47
CA SER A 9 5.34 -3.48 -6.92
C SER A 9 3.83 -3.54 -6.73
N PRO A 10 3.07 -4.03 -7.73
CA PRO A 10 1.63 -4.04 -7.65
C PRO A 10 1.17 -4.86 -6.44
N THR A 11 0.16 -4.37 -5.74
CA THR A 11 -0.45 -5.03 -4.58
C THR A 11 -1.32 -6.23 -5.00
N GLY A 12 -1.58 -6.37 -6.29
CA GLY A 12 -2.49 -7.37 -6.86
C GLY A 12 -3.96 -6.96 -6.75
N HIS A 13 -4.24 -5.72 -6.34
CA HIS A 13 -5.58 -5.18 -6.11
C HIS A 13 -5.79 -4.06 -7.11
N ALA A 14 -6.48 -4.36 -8.21
CA ALA A 14 -6.63 -3.39 -9.31
C ALA A 14 -7.15 -2.02 -8.84
N ARG A 15 -8.02 -1.98 -7.82
CA ARG A 15 -8.52 -0.73 -7.24
C ARG A 15 -7.48 0.00 -6.41
N VAL A 16 -6.80 -0.69 -5.49
CA VAL A 16 -5.72 -0.11 -4.68
C VAL A 16 -4.56 0.34 -5.55
N ASP A 17 -4.16 -0.47 -6.53
CA ASP A 17 -3.09 -0.17 -7.48
C ASP A 17 -3.43 1.12 -8.27
N ALA A 18 -4.68 1.30 -8.70
CA ALA A 18 -5.11 2.54 -9.36
C ALA A 18 -5.06 3.78 -8.44
N VAL A 19 -5.28 3.63 -7.12
CA VAL A 19 -5.07 4.73 -6.16
C VAL A 19 -3.58 5.04 -6.00
N LEU A 20 -2.74 4.00 -5.92
CA LEU A 20 -1.29 4.16 -5.76
C LEU A 20 -0.61 4.72 -7.01
N GLU A 21 -1.08 4.42 -8.21
CA GLU A 21 -0.61 5.05 -9.44
C GLU A 21 -0.82 6.57 -9.41
N ARG A 22 -1.96 7.04 -8.90
CA ARG A 22 -2.22 8.48 -8.70
C ARG A 22 -1.28 9.11 -7.67
N ALA A 23 -0.84 8.34 -6.67
CA ALA A 23 0.15 8.82 -5.71
C ALA A 23 1.52 9.08 -6.35
N ALA A 24 1.89 8.33 -7.41
CA ALA A 24 3.13 8.57 -8.15
C ALA A 24 3.13 9.92 -8.90
N GLU A 25 1.96 10.49 -9.18
CA GLU A 25 1.84 11.81 -9.81
C GLU A 25 2.21 12.97 -8.86
N LEU A 26 2.25 12.74 -7.54
CA LEU A 26 2.60 13.74 -6.54
C LEU A 26 4.01 14.29 -6.72
N ASP A 27 4.95 13.48 -7.20
CA ASP A 27 6.33 13.89 -7.46
C ASP A 27 6.42 15.03 -8.49
N GLY A 28 5.41 15.16 -9.36
CA GLY A 28 5.29 16.25 -10.33
C GLY A 28 4.65 17.52 -9.80
N LEU A 29 4.08 17.51 -8.58
CA LEU A 29 3.33 18.63 -8.00
C LEU A 29 4.17 19.44 -7.01
N PRO A 30 3.84 20.74 -6.81
CA PRO A 30 4.45 21.54 -5.75
C PRO A 30 4.18 20.92 -4.37
N VAL A 31 5.20 20.91 -3.50
CA VAL A 31 5.10 20.37 -2.13
C VAL A 31 3.96 21.01 -1.33
N ALA A 32 3.63 22.28 -1.60
CA ALA A 32 2.51 22.97 -0.95
C ALA A 32 1.14 22.32 -1.24
N GLU A 33 0.99 21.61 -2.37
CA GLU A 33 -0.24 20.92 -2.77
C GLU A 33 -0.31 19.48 -2.24
N HIS A 34 0.82 18.91 -1.82
CA HIS A 34 0.91 17.53 -1.36
C HIS A 34 -0.07 17.19 -0.23
N PRO A 35 -0.25 18.02 0.83
CA PRO A 35 -1.12 17.67 1.95
C PRO A 35 -2.56 17.37 1.52
N GLY A 36 -3.17 18.23 0.70
CA GLY A 36 -4.54 18.03 0.23
C GLY A 36 -4.66 16.80 -0.66
N ARG A 37 -3.66 16.55 -1.52
CA ARG A 37 -3.64 15.35 -2.37
C ARG A 37 -3.44 14.06 -1.57
N TYR A 38 -2.61 14.07 -0.53
CA TYR A 38 -2.45 12.94 0.36
C TYR A 38 -3.74 12.64 1.12
N GLU A 39 -4.48 13.65 1.57
CA GLU A 39 -5.78 13.46 2.21
C GLU A 39 -6.82 12.81 1.27
N GLU A 40 -6.91 13.27 0.02
CA GLU A 40 -7.77 12.68 -1.01
C GLU A 40 -7.40 11.20 -1.28
N LEU A 41 -6.12 10.92 -1.52
CA LEU A 41 -5.63 9.57 -1.77
C LEU A 41 -5.84 8.64 -0.56
N HIS A 42 -5.65 9.17 0.65
CA HIS A 42 -5.90 8.42 1.88
C HIS A 42 -7.38 8.05 2.03
N ALA A 43 -8.29 8.99 1.78
CA ALA A 43 -9.72 8.74 1.85
C ALA A 43 -10.17 7.68 0.83
N ASP A 44 -9.68 7.77 -0.41
CA ASP A 44 -9.96 6.78 -1.46
C ASP A 44 -9.43 5.39 -1.08
N LEU A 45 -8.20 5.32 -0.57
CA LEU A 45 -7.61 4.05 -0.14
C LEU A 45 -8.39 3.43 1.03
N VAL A 46 -8.81 4.23 2.01
CA VAL A 46 -9.65 3.78 3.12
C VAL A 46 -10.99 3.27 2.61
N ALA A 47 -11.62 3.94 1.64
CA ALA A 47 -12.87 3.51 1.06
C ALA A 47 -12.74 2.15 0.38
N GLU A 48 -11.71 1.97 -0.46
CA GLU A 48 -11.45 0.70 -1.16
C GLU A 48 -11.14 -0.44 -0.17
N LEU A 49 -10.31 -0.19 0.84
CA LEU A 49 -9.95 -1.23 1.83
C LEU A 49 -11.11 -1.61 2.75
N ASN A 50 -12.06 -0.70 3.01
CA ASN A 50 -13.23 -0.98 3.82
C ASN A 50 -14.45 -1.48 3.01
N ALA A 51 -14.38 -1.49 1.68
CA ALA A 51 -15.48 -1.96 0.83
C ALA A 51 -15.77 -3.46 1.04
N GLU A 52 -14.74 -4.28 1.30
CA GLU A 52 -14.89 -5.69 1.66
C GLU A 52 -14.11 -6.02 2.96
N PRO A 53 -14.72 -5.76 4.13
CA PRO A 53 -14.06 -6.03 5.41
C PRO A 53 -13.82 -7.54 5.58
N GLY A 54 -12.55 -7.92 5.74
CA GLY A 54 -12.12 -9.31 5.97
C GLY A 54 -11.44 -9.98 4.77
N THR A 55 -11.48 -9.38 3.58
CA THR A 55 -10.69 -9.81 2.43
C THR A 55 -9.35 -9.08 2.45
N VAL A 56 -8.38 -9.62 3.19
CA VAL A 56 -6.98 -9.25 2.96
C VAL A 56 -6.47 -10.13 1.84
N PRO A 57 -6.07 -9.56 0.72
CA PRO A 57 -5.71 -10.36 -0.42
C PRO A 57 -4.37 -11.06 -0.22
N ALA A 58 -4.22 -12.22 -0.87
CA ALA A 58 -3.12 -13.15 -0.63
C ALA A 58 -1.72 -12.52 -0.73
N GLY A 59 -1.55 -11.47 -1.55
CA GLY A 59 -0.29 -10.73 -1.70
C GLY A 59 -0.02 -9.66 -0.65
N LEU A 60 -1.02 -9.25 0.13
CA LEU A 60 -0.93 -8.24 1.20
C LEU A 60 -0.99 -8.85 2.61
N VAL A 61 -1.19 -10.16 2.72
CA VAL A 61 -0.97 -10.86 3.99
C VAL A 61 0.53 -10.84 4.23
N PRO A 62 1.03 -10.21 5.31
CA PRO A 62 2.44 -10.32 5.64
C PRO A 62 2.76 -11.81 5.69
N ALA A 63 3.78 -12.26 4.97
CA ALA A 63 4.29 -13.62 5.14
C ALA A 63 4.54 -13.77 6.63
N ARG A 64 3.68 -14.54 7.32
CA ARG A 64 3.81 -14.77 8.75
C ARG A 64 5.25 -15.18 8.95
N GLN A 65 6.02 -14.33 9.64
CA GLN A 65 7.45 -14.51 9.76
C GLN A 65 7.67 -15.96 10.20
N ALA A 66 8.24 -16.76 9.30
CA ALA A 66 8.59 -18.15 9.53
C ALA A 66 9.72 -18.14 10.56
N GLY A 67 9.33 -18.02 11.83
CA GLY A 67 10.23 -17.76 12.95
C GLY A 67 9.55 -17.83 14.32
N GLN A 68 8.22 -17.94 14.39
CA GLN A 68 7.54 -18.36 15.62
C GLN A 68 6.61 -19.52 15.29
N GLU A 69 7.17 -20.72 15.35
CA GLU A 69 6.68 -21.84 16.17
C GLU A 69 7.49 -23.10 15.81
N GLN A 70 8.04 -23.78 16.85
CA GLN A 70 8.31 -25.23 17.00
C GLN A 70 9.76 -25.65 17.36
N ASN A 71 10.05 -25.70 18.66
CA ASN A 71 10.61 -26.87 19.38
C ASN A 71 10.78 -26.48 20.86
N GLY A 72 10.03 -26.98 21.84
CA GLY A 72 9.84 -28.39 22.23
C GLY A 72 10.37 -28.54 23.67
N PRO A 73 9.74 -29.36 24.55
CA PRO A 73 9.97 -29.34 25.99
C PRO A 73 11.35 -29.87 26.39
N ARG A 74 11.88 -29.41 27.52
CA ARG A 74 12.90 -30.12 28.30
C ARG A 74 12.41 -30.32 29.72
#